data_AF-A0A974C398-F1
#
_entry.id   AF-A0A974C398-F1
#
_cell.length_a   1.000
_cell.length_b   1.000
_cell.length_c   1.000
_cell.angle_alpha   90.00
_cell.angle_beta   90.00
_cell.angle_gamma   90.00
#
_symmetry.space_group_name_H-M   'P 1'
#
loop_
_entity.id
_entity.type
_entity.pdbx_description
1 polymer ?
#
loop_
_entity_poly.entity_id
_entity_poly.type
_entity_poly.pdbx_seq_one_letter_code
_entity_poly.pdbx_strand_id
1 'polypeptide(L)'
;ETMCHPANGTPVKLKYFATCHTNNVIYLLKCPCGLAYIATDTTVSTHFNTVNQNQSQLRWAILEVISPQNRGGNPKKRILQREAYWIKKFVTLHPKGLNDSWNVKCFL
;
A
#
# COMPACT_ATOMS: atom_id res chain seq x y z
N GLU A 1 15.36 -3.62 7.20
CA GLU A 1 15.18 -2.31 6.55
C GLU A 1 14.03 -1.59 7.22
N THR A 2 14.14 -0.29 7.49
CA THR A 2 13.14 0.47 8.26
C THR A 2 12.65 1.62 7.39
N MET A 3 11.35 1.69 7.12
CA MET A 3 10.78 2.81 6.36
C MET A 3 10.19 3.85 7.29
N CYS A 4 10.51 5.12 7.06
CA CYS A 4 9.90 6.22 7.81
C CYS A 4 8.50 6.53 7.29
N HIS A 5 7.58 6.75 8.22
CA HIS A 5 6.21 7.13 7.93
C HIS A 5 6.16 8.48 7.18
N PRO A 6 5.38 8.63 6.09
CA PRO A 6 5.40 9.80 5.22
C PRO A 6 5.06 11.11 5.93
N ALA A 7 4.09 11.09 6.86
CA ALA A 7 3.57 12.32 7.47
C ALA A 7 4.34 12.80 8.71
N ASN A 8 5.02 11.91 9.43
CA ASN A 8 5.60 12.22 10.75
C ASN A 8 7.02 11.68 10.94
N GLY A 9 7.60 11.06 9.91
CA GLY A 9 8.97 10.54 9.94
C GLY A 9 9.18 9.34 10.88
N THR A 10 8.16 8.86 11.59
CA THR A 10 8.34 7.80 12.58
C THR A 10 8.75 6.48 11.92
N PRO A 11 9.70 5.73 12.49
CA PRO A 11 10.14 4.46 11.92
C PRO A 11 9.02 3.41 11.94
N VAL A 12 8.68 2.86 10.78
CA VAL A 12 7.71 1.77 10.63
C VAL A 12 8.47 0.45 10.65
N LYS A 13 8.24 -0.37 11.68
CA LYS A 13 8.75 -1.74 11.72
C LYS A 13 7.98 -2.61 10.73
N LEU A 14 8.66 -3.02 9.68
CA LEU A 14 8.17 -4.00 8.72
C LEU A 14 8.23 -5.38 9.37
N LYS A 15 7.10 -6.08 9.40
CA LYS A 15 6.97 -7.40 10.06
C LYS A 15 6.82 -8.57 9.07
N TYR A 16 6.67 -8.28 7.78
CA TYR A 16 6.24 -9.26 6.80
C TYR A 16 7.27 -9.44 5.69
N PHE A 17 7.60 -10.70 5.41
CA PHE A 17 8.32 -11.14 4.23
C PHE A 17 7.29 -11.77 3.29
N ALA A 18 7.33 -11.45 2.00
CA ALA A 18 6.48 -12.05 0.97
C ALA A 18 7.36 -12.64 -0.12
N THR A 19 6.90 -13.75 -0.67
CA THR A 19 7.51 -14.44 -1.82
C THR A 19 6.63 -14.26 -3.05
N CYS A 20 7.09 -14.70 -4.22
CA CYS A 20 6.29 -14.72 -5.45
C CYS A 20 5.00 -15.55 -5.36
N HIS A 21 4.83 -16.37 -4.32
CA HIS A 21 3.63 -17.19 -4.08
C HIS A 21 2.68 -16.59 -3.04
N THR A 22 3.05 -15.45 -2.43
CA THR A 22 2.23 -14.83 -1.39
C THR A 22 1.11 -14.03 -2.02
N ASN A 23 -0.14 -14.41 -1.72
CA ASN A 23 -1.33 -13.71 -2.20
C ASN A 23 -1.85 -12.71 -1.15
N ASN A 24 -2.66 -11.74 -1.61
CA ASN A 24 -3.36 -10.76 -0.77
C ASN A 24 -2.41 -9.90 0.07
N VAL A 25 -1.40 -9.33 -0.59
CA VAL A 25 -0.36 -8.52 0.03
C VAL A 25 -0.69 -7.04 -0.13
N ILE A 26 -0.54 -6.27 0.95
CA ILE A 26 -0.65 -4.81 0.92
C ILE A 26 0.76 -4.24 0.86
N TYR A 27 1.05 -3.56 -0.25
CA TYR A 27 2.33 -2.91 -0.48
C TYR A 27 2.26 -1.43 -0.14
N LEU A 28 3.38 -0.92 0.37
CA LEU A 28 3.68 0.51 0.42
C LEU A 28 4.80 0.77 -0.58
N LEU A 29 4.52 1.62 -1.55
CA LEU A 29 5.49 2.09 -2.54
C LEU A 29 5.82 3.54 -2.21
N LYS A 30 7.12 3.84 -2.12
CA LYS A 30 7.62 5.18 -1.79
C LYS A 30 8.40 5.73 -2.97
N CYS A 31 7.93 6.87 -3.47
CA CYS A 31 8.59 7.67 -4.48
C CYS A 31 9.83 8.38 -3.88
N PRO A 32 10.91 8.58 -4.65
CA PRO A 32 12.02 9.45 -4.26
C PRO A 32 11.57 10.88 -3.88
N CYS A 33 10.48 11.35 -4.48
CA CYS A 33 9.83 12.62 -4.19
C CYS A 33 9.16 12.70 -2.79
N GLY A 34 9.18 11.61 -2.01
CA GLY A 34 8.63 11.56 -0.65
C GLY A 34 7.16 11.12 -0.58
N LEU A 35 6.44 11.17 -1.70
CA LEU A 35 5.07 10.67 -1.79
C LEU A 35 5.02 9.14 -1.75
N ALA A 36 3.87 8.61 -1.36
CA ALA A 36 3.68 7.18 -1.23
C ALA A 36 2.33 6.71 -1.79
N TYR A 37 2.28 5.44 -2.18
CA TYR A 37 1.15 4.73 -2.73
C TYR A 37 0.91 3.43 -1.96
N ILE A 38 -0.34 3.14 -1.62
CA ILE A 38 -0.78 1.87 -1.06
C ILE A 38 -1.49 1.09 -2.16
N ALA A 39 -1.14 -0.19 -2.31
CA ALA A 39 -1.71 -1.04 -3.33
C ALA A 39 -1.92 -2.47 -2.83
N THR A 40 -2.98 -3.12 -3.33
CA THR A 40 -3.21 -4.56 -3.17
C THR A 40 -2.87 -5.37 -4.42
N ASP A 41 -2.81 -4.71 -5.58
CA ASP A 41 -2.34 -5.25 -6.85
C ASP A 41 -1.25 -4.35 -7.45
N THR A 42 -0.34 -4.92 -8.23
CA THR A 42 0.74 -4.16 -8.86
C THR A 42 0.27 -3.59 -10.19
N THR A 43 -0.41 -2.45 -10.16
CA THR A 43 -0.41 -1.52 -11.30
C THR A 43 0.22 -0.19 -10.91
N VAL A 44 1.45 -0.32 -10.45
CA VAL A 44 2.38 0.78 -10.13
C VAL A 44 2.70 1.61 -11.38
N SER A 45 2.70 0.98 -12.57
CA SER A 45 3.23 1.51 -13.83
C SER A 45 2.62 2.83 -14.33
N THR A 46 1.35 3.10 -14.03
CA THR A 46 0.64 4.29 -14.57
C THR A 46 1.19 5.60 -14.02
N HIS A 47 1.57 5.65 -12.73
CA HIS A 47 2.15 6.85 -12.12
C HIS A 47 3.59 7.12 -12.60
N PHE A 48 4.44 6.08 -12.75
CA PHE A 48 5.87 6.28 -13.08
C PHE A 48 6.09 6.89 -14.46
N ASN A 49 5.22 6.59 -15.41
CA ASN A 49 5.26 7.19 -16.73
C ASN A 49 5.00 8.71 -16.69
N THR A 50 4.26 9.21 -15.69
CA THR A 50 3.89 10.64 -15.60
C THR A 50 4.97 11.52 -14.97
N VAL A 51 5.83 10.97 -14.10
CA VAL A 51 6.82 11.76 -13.33
C VAL A 51 8.25 11.65 -13.88
N ASN A 52 8.45 10.90 -14.98
CA ASN A 52 9.76 10.62 -15.60
C ASN A 52 10.83 10.14 -14.58
N GLN A 53 10.39 9.45 -13.53
CA GLN A 53 11.25 8.89 -12.50
C GLN A 53 11.64 7.46 -12.87
N ASN A 54 12.91 7.10 -12.64
CA ASN A 54 13.37 5.75 -12.92
C ASN A 54 12.79 4.78 -11.89
N GLN A 55 12.11 3.72 -12.35
CA GLN A 55 11.52 2.69 -11.51
C GLN A 55 12.54 2.04 -10.56
N SER A 56 13.83 2.04 -10.91
CA SER A 56 14.91 1.52 -10.06
C SER A 56 15.08 2.26 -8.73
N GLN A 57 14.57 3.49 -8.62
CA GLN A 57 14.68 4.31 -7.41
C GLN A 57 13.52 4.07 -6.43
N LEU A 58 12.51 3.31 -6.84
CA LEU A 58 11.39 2.97 -5.97
C LEU A 58 11.86 2.18 -4.76
N ARG A 59 11.39 2.62 -3.59
CA ARG A 59 11.45 1.81 -2.39
C ARG A 59 10.08 1.20 -2.16
N TRP A 60 10.04 -0.07 -1.78
CA TRP A 60 8.81 -0.77 -1.48
C TRP A 60 8.95 -1.56 -0.20
N ALA A 61 7.81 -1.79 0.46
CA ALA A 61 7.73 -2.77 1.53
C ALA A 61 6.35 -3.38 1.64
N ILE A 62 6.28 -4.50 2.33
CA ILE A 62 5.02 -5.17 2.68
C ILE A 62 4.54 -4.62 4.02
N LEU A 63 3.33 -4.06 4.02
CA LEU A 63 2.67 -3.62 5.25
C LEU A 63 1.93 -4.76 5.94
N GLU A 64 1.28 -5.62 5.15
CA GLU A 64 0.43 -6.69 5.66
C GLU A 64 0.21 -7.78 4.62
N VAL A 65 0.14 -9.04 5.07
CA VAL A 65 -0.35 -10.18 4.27
C VAL A 65 -1.68 -10.60 4.87
N ILE A 66 -2.76 -10.54 4.07
CA ILE A 66 -4.11 -10.80 4.56
C ILE A 66 -4.43 -12.30 4.44
N SER A 67 -4.34 -13.01 5.56
CA SER A 67 -4.62 -14.46 5.61
C SER A 67 -6.09 -14.78 5.35
N PRO A 68 -6.44 -15.80 4.54
CA PRO A 68 -7.82 -16.28 4.38
C PRO A 68 -8.47 -16.56 5.74
N GLN A 69 -9.71 -16.13 5.96
CA GLN A 69 -10.44 -16.42 7.20
C GLN A 69 -11.11 -17.80 7.09
N ASN A 70 -10.97 -18.63 8.12
CA ASN A 70 -11.57 -19.97 8.20
C ASN A 70 -13.07 -19.96 8.57
N ARG A 71 -13.66 -18.80 8.92
CA ARG A 71 -15.01 -18.68 9.53
C ARG A 71 -16.05 -17.99 8.64
N GLY A 72 -15.87 -18.05 7.31
CA GLY A 72 -16.77 -17.39 6.36
C GLY A 72 -16.63 -15.86 6.36
N GLY A 73 -17.03 -15.23 5.25
CA GLY A 73 -16.85 -13.80 4.98
C GLY A 73 -16.24 -13.57 3.60
N ASN A 74 -16.50 -12.40 3.00
CA ASN A 74 -16.02 -12.08 1.67
C ASN A 74 -14.54 -11.62 1.71
N PRO A 75 -13.56 -12.40 1.20
CA PRO A 75 -12.14 -12.04 1.27
C PRO A 75 -11.83 -10.73 0.53
N LYS A 76 -12.54 -10.44 -0.59
CA LYS A 76 -12.38 -9.19 -1.35
C LYS A 76 -12.79 -7.98 -0.53
N LYS A 77 -13.89 -8.08 0.23
CA LYS A 77 -14.35 -7.00 1.11
C LYS A 77 -13.27 -6.65 2.14
N ARG A 78 -12.65 -7.66 2.75
CA ARG A 78 -11.60 -7.46 3.75
C ARG A 78 -10.32 -6.87 3.14
N ILE A 79 -9.93 -7.29 1.95
CA ILE A 79 -8.79 -6.71 1.23
C ILE A 79 -8.99 -5.20 1.06
N LEU A 80 -10.16 -4.79 0.54
CA LEU A 80 -10.52 -3.38 0.36
C LEU A 80 -10.55 -2.60 1.69
N GLN A 81 -11.05 -3.20 2.76
CA GLN A 81 -11.06 -2.55 4.08
C GLN A 81 -9.66 -2.32 4.62
N ARG A 82 -8.75 -3.28 4.45
CA ARG A 82 -7.37 -3.15 4.92
C ARG A 82 -6.59 -2.15 4.06
N GLU A 83 -6.78 -2.15 2.74
CA GLU A 83 -6.23 -1.14 1.84
C GLU A 83 -6.65 0.27 2.28
N ALA A 84 -7.96 0.49 2.47
CA ALA A 84 -8.51 1.76 2.94
C ALA A 84 -7.93 2.17 4.31
N TYR A 85 -7.78 1.23 5.24
CA TYR A 85 -7.12 1.48 6.52
C TYR A 85 -5.71 2.02 6.35
N TRP A 86 -4.89 1.39 5.49
CA TRP A 86 -3.50 1.81 5.30
C TRP A 86 -3.38 3.12 4.52
N ILE A 87 -4.24 3.36 3.52
CA ILE A 87 -4.31 4.65 2.80
C ILE A 87 -4.52 5.80 3.80
N LYS A 88 -5.51 5.65 4.69
CA LYS A 88 -5.78 6.66 5.72
C LYS A 88 -4.63 6.80 6.71
N LYS A 89 -4.09 5.67 7.17
CA LYS A 89 -3.04 5.64 8.19
C LYS A 89 -1.75 6.30 7.71
N PHE A 90 -1.34 6.04 6.47
CA PHE A 90 -0.12 6.58 5.87
C PHE A 90 -0.33 7.92 5.15
N VAL A 91 -1.56 8.43 5.12
CA VAL A 91 -1.93 9.71 4.49
C VAL A 91 -1.52 9.73 3.01
N THR A 92 -1.81 8.64 2.29
CA THR A 92 -1.40 8.49 0.89
C THR A 92 -2.43 8.98 -0.12
N LEU A 93 -3.55 9.59 0.32
CA LEU A 93 -4.52 10.20 -0.60
C LEU A 93 -3.95 11.46 -1.26
N HIS A 94 -4.24 11.63 -2.55
CA HIS A 94 -3.99 12.88 -3.27
C HIS A 94 -4.65 14.06 -2.54
N PRO A 95 -3.99 15.23 -2.41
CA PRO A 95 -2.68 15.60 -2.97
C PRO A 95 -1.47 15.22 -2.11
N LYS A 96 -1.66 14.65 -0.92
CA LYS A 96 -0.57 14.35 0.03
C LYS A 96 0.13 13.01 -0.24
N GLY A 97 -0.46 12.17 -1.10
CA GLY A 97 0.15 10.97 -1.63
C GLY A 97 -0.40 10.62 -3.01
N LEU A 98 -0.20 9.38 -3.43
CA LEU A 98 -0.40 8.93 -4.80
C LEU A 98 -1.70 8.12 -5.01
N ASN A 99 -2.47 7.83 -3.95
CA ASN A 99 -3.78 7.19 -4.09
C ASN A 99 -4.82 8.26 -4.45
N ASP A 100 -5.46 8.14 -5.62
CA ASP A 100 -6.53 9.08 -6.02
C ASP A 100 -7.81 8.91 -5.19
N SER A 101 -8.09 7.68 -4.77
CA SER A 101 -9.26 7.36 -3.96
C SER A 101 -9.03 6.11 -3.12
N TRP A 102 -10.00 5.84 -2.26
CA TRP A 102 -10.11 4.65 -1.42
C TRP A 102 -11.57 4.21 -1.40
N ASN A 103 -11.81 2.90 -1.42
CA ASN A 103 -13.17 2.39 -1.50
C ASN A 103 -13.81 2.32 -0.11
N VAL A 104 -14.66 3.27 0.25
CA VAL A 104 -15.40 3.25 1.53
C VAL A 104 -16.63 2.34 1.51
N LYS A 105 -17.11 1.91 0.34
CA LYS A 105 -18.27 0.99 0.23
C LYS A 105 -17.99 -0.38 0.84
N CYS A 106 -16.72 -0.73 1.02
CA CYS A 106 -16.35 -1.97 1.70
C CYS A 106 -16.70 -1.97 3.20
N PHE A 107 -17.13 -0.85 3.79
CA PHE A 107 -17.59 -0.76 5.18
C PHE A 107 -19.12 -0.76 5.34
N LEU A 108 -19.85 -0.69 4.23
CA LEU A 108 -21.31 -0.83 4.15
C LEU A 108 -21.66 -2.30 3.87
#